data_AF-A0A2V9H3U5-F1
#
_entry.id   AF-A0A2V9H3U5-F1
#
_cell.length_a   1.000
_cell.length_b   1.000
_cell.length_c   1.000
_cell.angle_alpha   90.00
_cell.angle_beta   90.00
_cell.angle_gamma   90.00
#
_symmetry.space_group_name_H-M   'P 1'
#
loop_
_entity.id
_entity.type
_entity.pdbx_description
1 polymer ?
#
loop_
_entity_poly.entity_id
_entity_poly.type
_entity_poly.pdbx_seq_one_letter_code
_entity_poly.pdbx_strand_id
1 'polypeptide(L)'
;MPIKGLFAGYAESVRTADALRQQTGSVLPDSAAWKDQGVENLQKSPYAKLHNVPVRAVTIGSGFWGRRRDTNVTKSIPSMHDLLESNG
;
A
#
# COMPACT_ATOMS: atom_id res chain seq x y z
N MET A 1 -43.09 -16.80 -36.51
CA MET A 1 -41.73 -17.12 -36.03
C MET A 1 -41.13 -15.85 -35.44
N PRO A 2 -40.83 -15.78 -34.12
CA PRO A 2 -40.31 -14.57 -33.47
C PRO A 2 -38.77 -14.57 -33.39
N ILE A 3 -38.22 -13.37 -33.55
CA ILE A 3 -36.78 -13.05 -33.56
C ILE A 3 -36.26 -13.10 -32.12
N LYS A 4 -35.36 -14.05 -31.81
CA LYS A 4 -34.63 -14.14 -30.54
C LYS A 4 -33.15 -13.93 -30.80
N GLY A 5 -32.61 -12.78 -30.40
CA GLY A 5 -31.19 -12.50 -30.55
C GLY A 5 -30.77 -11.13 -30.01
N LEU A 6 -30.97 -10.87 -28.70
CA LEU A 6 -30.44 -9.66 -28.08
C LEU A 6 -30.22 -9.75 -26.57
N PHE A 7 -29.75 -10.86 -26.01
CA PHE A 7 -29.35 -10.88 -24.59
C PHE A 7 -28.13 -11.76 -24.25
N ALA A 8 -27.48 -12.39 -25.23
CA ALA A 8 -26.36 -13.30 -24.98
C ALA A 8 -25.02 -12.61 -24.66
N GLY A 9 -24.81 -11.35 -25.08
CA GLY A 9 -23.52 -10.66 -24.93
C GLY A 9 -23.27 -9.97 -23.58
N TYR A 10 -24.31 -9.76 -22.75
CA TYR A 10 -24.15 -9.00 -21.50
C TYR A 10 -23.51 -9.82 -20.38
N ALA A 11 -23.78 -11.13 -20.33
CA ALA A 11 -23.24 -12.02 -19.29
C ALA A 11 -21.74 -12.31 -19.46
N GLU A 12 -21.22 -12.24 -20.69
CA GLU A 12 -19.81 -12.50 -21.00
C GLU A 12 -18.91 -11.28 -20.70
N SER A 13 -19.45 -10.08 -20.86
CA SER A 13 -18.85 -8.80 -20.46
C SER A 13 -18.59 -8.74 -18.95
N VAL A 14 -19.55 -9.17 -18.14
CA VAL A 14 -19.44 -9.14 -16.67
C VAL A 14 -18.40 -10.14 -16.15
N ARG A 15 -18.27 -11.32 -16.78
CA ARG A 15 -17.24 -12.31 -16.41
C ARG A 15 -15.82 -11.86 -16.74
N THR A 16 -15.64 -11.09 -17.82
CA THR A 16 -14.32 -10.52 -18.17
C THR A 16 -13.95 -9.35 -17.25
N ALA A 17 -14.93 -8.56 -16.81
CA ALA A 17 -14.72 -7.46 -15.87
C ALA A 17 -14.26 -7.95 -14.49
N ASP A 18 -14.74 -9.10 -14.01
CA ASP A 18 -14.28 -9.70 -12.74
C ASP A 18 -12.84 -10.21 -12.82
N ALA A 19 -12.41 -10.75 -13.97
CA ALA A 19 -11.03 -11.19 -14.17
C ALA A 19 -10.01 -10.03 -14.16
N LEU A 20 -10.42 -8.83 -14.61
CA LEU A 20 -9.61 -7.61 -14.54
C LEU A 20 -9.62 -6.95 -13.15
N ARG A 21 -10.46 -7.44 -12.24
CA ARG A 21 -10.57 -6.99 -10.86
C ARG A 21 -9.79 -7.86 -9.87
N GLN A 22 -8.89 -8.71 -10.38
CA GLN A 22 -7.73 -9.09 -9.59
C GLN A 22 -6.88 -7.84 -9.40
N GLN A 23 -7.16 -7.13 -8.31
CA GLN A 23 -6.15 -6.34 -7.64
C GLN A 23 -4.90 -7.21 -7.59
N THR A 24 -3.91 -6.84 -8.39
CA THR A 24 -2.54 -7.30 -8.23
C THR A 24 -2.12 -6.81 -6.86
N GLY A 25 -2.50 -7.56 -5.83
CA GLY A 25 -1.84 -7.51 -4.54
C GLY A 25 -0.39 -7.76 -4.88
N SER A 26 0.39 -6.68 -4.93
CA SER A 26 1.82 -6.76 -5.14
C SER A 26 2.30 -7.80 -4.15
N VAL A 27 2.86 -8.91 -4.63
CA VAL A 27 3.63 -9.82 -3.78
C VAL A 27 4.63 -8.91 -3.08
N LEU A 28 4.37 -8.59 -1.81
CA LEU A 28 5.30 -7.80 -1.03
C LEU A 28 6.56 -8.64 -1.00
N PRO A 29 7.69 -8.14 -1.53
CA PRO A 29 8.90 -8.93 -1.53
C PRO A 29 9.18 -9.32 -0.07
N ASP A 30 9.22 -10.62 0.20
CA ASP A 30 9.50 -11.21 1.51
C ASP A 30 10.94 -10.90 2.00
N SER A 31 11.72 -10.20 1.16
CA SER A 31 13.02 -9.70 1.52
C SER A 31 12.86 -8.39 2.28
N ALA A 32 13.58 -8.30 3.40
CA ALA A 32 13.83 -7.05 4.11
C ALA A 32 14.53 -5.97 3.24
N ALA A 33 14.63 -6.16 1.91
CA ALA A 33 15.20 -5.24 0.95
C ALA A 33 14.54 -3.87 0.95
N TRP A 34 13.31 -3.73 1.46
CA TRP A 34 12.69 -2.41 1.65
C TRP A 34 13.43 -1.58 2.70
N LYS A 35 14.07 -2.20 3.70
CA LYS A 35 14.85 -1.49 4.73
C LYS A 35 16.09 -0.81 4.16
N ASP A 36 16.59 -1.39 3.06
CA ASP A 36 17.72 -0.88 2.27
C ASP A 36 17.30 0.14 1.21
N GLN A 37 15.99 0.39 1.04
CA GLN A 37 15.44 1.40 0.16
C GLN A 37 15.04 2.66 0.94
N GLY A 38 14.83 3.77 0.22
CA GLY A 38 14.24 4.98 0.78
C GLY A 38 12.74 4.82 1.05
N VAL A 39 12.17 5.73 1.85
CA VAL A 39 10.71 5.80 2.07
C VAL A 39 9.96 5.97 0.73
N GLU A 40 10.56 6.73 -0.20
CA GLU A 40 10.10 6.88 -1.58
C GLU A 40 11.08 6.15 -2.51
N ASN A 41 10.55 5.39 -3.48
CA ASN A 41 11.37 4.73 -4.50
C ASN A 41 11.50 5.62 -5.74
N LEU A 42 12.66 6.30 -5.86
CA LEU A 42 12.97 7.21 -6.97
C LEU A 42 13.92 6.59 -8.01
N GLN A 43 14.25 5.30 -7.93
CA GLN A 43 15.29 4.66 -8.77
C GLN A 43 15.04 4.76 -10.27
N LYS A 44 13.78 4.88 -10.69
CA LYS A 44 13.37 4.98 -12.09
C LYS A 44 12.92 6.40 -12.48
N SER A 45 13.11 7.38 -11.61
CA SER A 45 12.67 8.76 -11.83
C SER A 45 13.78 9.54 -12.56
N PRO A 46 13.66 9.79 -13.88
CA PRO A 46 14.76 10.34 -14.68
C PRO A 46 15.14 11.78 -14.30
N TYR A 47 14.26 12.49 -13.60
CA TYR A 47 14.45 13.88 -13.18
C TYR A 47 14.68 14.05 -11.67
N ALA A 48 14.77 12.95 -10.91
CA ALA A 48 15.07 13.00 -9.48
C ALA A 48 16.53 13.40 -9.26
N LYS A 49 16.76 14.58 -8.68
CA LYS A 49 18.10 15.08 -8.35
C LYS A 49 18.60 14.57 -7.00
N LEU A 50 17.69 14.30 -6.07
CA LEU A 50 17.98 13.84 -4.72
C LEU A 50 17.31 12.49 -4.48
N HIS A 51 17.96 11.67 -3.65
CA HIS A 51 17.48 10.34 -3.27
C HIS A 51 17.47 10.21 -1.75
N ASN A 52 16.47 9.51 -1.24
CA ASN A 52 16.32 9.27 0.18
C ASN A 52 17.42 8.31 0.67
N VAL A 53 17.84 8.48 1.91
CA VAL A 53 18.67 7.47 2.60
C VAL A 53 17.82 6.22 2.90
N PRO A 54 18.44 5.04 3.06
CA PRO A 54 17.71 3.84 3.44
C PRO A 54 16.89 4.02 4.72
N VAL A 55 15.73 3.38 4.82
CA VAL A 55 14.84 3.50 5.99
C VAL A 55 15.57 3.19 7.31
N ARG A 56 16.49 2.22 7.30
CA ARG A 56 17.27 1.85 8.49
C ARG A 56 18.47 2.76 8.79
N ALA A 57 18.83 3.67 7.89
CA ALA A 57 20.05 4.45 8.00
C ALA A 57 20.00 5.51 9.12
N VAL A 58 18.80 5.91 9.55
CA VAL A 58 18.60 6.94 10.57
C VAL A 58 17.97 6.34 11.80
N THR A 59 18.67 6.44 12.93
CA THR A 59 18.10 6.15 14.25
C THR A 59 17.73 7.47 14.93
N ILE A 60 16.43 7.68 15.17
CA ILE A 60 15.95 8.84 15.94
C ILE A 60 16.26 8.59 17.42
N GLY A 61 17.21 9.35 17.96
CA GLY A 61 17.55 9.32 19.39
C GLY A 61 16.56 10.09 20.26
N SER A 62 16.92 10.25 21.54
CA SER A 62 16.14 11.05 22.49
C SER A 62 16.01 12.51 22.06
N GLY A 63 14.97 13.20 22.52
CA GLY A 63 14.77 14.63 22.30
C GLY A 63 13.40 14.96 21.73
N PHE A 64 13.31 16.03 20.93
CA PHE A 64 12.04 16.53 20.41
C PHE A 64 11.29 15.51 19.53
N TRP A 65 12.01 14.84 18.62
CA TRP A 65 11.43 13.83 17.74
C TRP A 65 11.33 12.45 18.38
N GLY A 66 12.28 12.10 19.28
CA GLY A 66 12.22 10.85 20.05
C GLY A 66 10.91 10.70 20.81
N ARG A 67 10.51 11.73 21.59
CA ARG A 67 9.25 11.70 22.36
C ARG A 67 8.01 11.46 21.49
N ARG A 68 7.98 12.00 20.27
CA ARG A 68 6.88 11.81 19.32
C ARG A 68 6.87 10.40 18.74
N ARG A 69 8.04 9.89 18.35
CA ARG A 69 8.19 8.51 17.89
C ARG A 69 7.71 7.53 18.97
N ASP A 70 8.12 7.74 20.22
CA ASP A 70 7.74 6.89 21.34
C ASP A 70 6.21 6.91 21.55
N THR A 71 5.59 8.09 21.51
CA THR A 71 4.13 8.23 21.65
C THR A 71 3.39 7.54 20.50
N ASN A 72 3.86 7.72 19.26
CA ASN A 72 3.24 7.10 18.10
C ASN A 72 3.27 5.57 18.18
N VAL A 73 4.41 4.99 18.56
CA VAL A 73 4.56 3.52 18.66
C VAL A 73 3.79 2.95 19.84
N THR A 74 3.87 3.58 21.02
CA THR A 74 3.34 3.01 22.26
C THR A 74 1.87 3.33 22.52
N LYS A 75 1.33 4.39 21.91
CA LYS A 75 -0.05 4.85 22.17
C LYS A 75 -0.86 5.03 20.90
N SER A 76 -0.39 5.85 19.96
CA SER A 76 -1.22 6.25 18.82
C SER A 76 -1.59 5.08 17.92
N ILE A 77 -0.61 4.27 17.47
CA ILE A 77 -0.87 3.12 16.59
C ILE A 77 -1.82 2.10 17.25
N PRO A 78 -1.58 1.64 18.50
CA PRO A 78 -2.52 0.76 19.19
C PRO A 78 -3.93 1.36 19.32
N SER A 79 -4.05 2.62 19.72
CA SER A 79 -5.37 3.25 19.87
C SER A 79 -6.14 3.34 18.55
N MET A 80 -5.44 3.59 17.43
CA MET A 80 -6.08 3.63 16.12
C MET A 80 -6.49 2.23 15.67
N HIS A 81 -5.71 1.20 15.98
CA HIS A 81 -6.09 -0.19 15.76
C HIS A 81 -7.38 -0.52 16.53
N ASP A 82 -7.45 -0.22 17.83
CA ASP A 82 -8.63 -0.53 18.63
C ASP A 82 -9.88 0.21 18.13
N LEU A 83 -9.71 1.47 17.69
CA LEU A 83 -10.79 2.24 17.07
C LEU A 83 -11.26 1.65 15.74
N LEU A 84 -10.34 1.11 14.93
CA LEU A 84 -10.69 0.41 13.69
C LEU A 84 -11.47 -0.86 14.00
N GLU A 85 -11.02 -1.67 14.96
CA GLU A 85 -11.72 -2.89 15.36
C GLU A 85 -13.11 -2.62 15.96
N SER A 86 -13.28 -1.51 16.70
CA SER A 86 -14.58 -1.21 17.33
C SER A 86 -15.60 -0.54 16.40
N ASN A 87 -15.18 0.01 15.26
CA ASN A 87 -16.05 0.81 14.38
C ASN A 87 -16.04 0.37 12.90
N GLY A 88 -15.21 -0.60 12.52
CA GLY A 88 -14.99 -1.06 11.14
C GLY A 88 -15.87 -2.21 10.69
#